data_AF-A0A9X4RL95-F1
#
_entry.id   AF-A0A9X4RL95-F1
#
_cell.length_a   1.000
_cell.length_b   1.000
_cell.length_c   1.000
_cell.angle_alpha   90.00
_cell.angle_beta   90.00
_cell.angle_gamma   90.00
#
_symmetry.space_group_name_H-M   'P 1'
#
loop_
_entity.id
_entity.type
_entity.pdbx_description
1 polymer ?
#
loop_
_entity_poly.entity_id
_entity_poly.type
_entity_poly.pdbx_seq_one_letter_code
_entity_poly.pdbx_strand_id
1 'polypeptide(L)'
;MKKLLLILMFALVPLSLLAQSALAAGGPPTDILKGVITEVNAADRTIVFQRHENKEFMTLTLAADMKPEEMRMHKKVLISLDKAAGENVMKDVSIMFMDMTGSKLIALLVIGLIGGLLSGFIGSGGAFVMTPAMMSLGVPGAVAVASNMCHKFPKAMIGAYKRWKYGQADIKLGLVMAVTAVIGVQIGITIQKHIMNSFGNAGSNLYVSAVFMVVLVFVGGYVFYDAWKLAKGDGKETVSKLALRMQKIQLAPMMHFKTAKVTISAWITIPVGVLTGMLAATIAVGGFIGVPGMIYVVGASAVVASATELIIAFVMGAWGSVQWGLSGLIDIRLSLLLLATSLIGVQLGALGTTYVKDYIIKVVMATTMLIVAVSRGAKIPGYLADLDLMTPMSDPIHAFLEGVSFWALVLALGSAGLIITVAMVKGMSADRQSKKALAGA
;
A
#
# COMPACT_ATOMS: atom_id res chain seq x y z
N MET A 1 -23.47 -18.24 8.71
CA MET A 1 -22.51 -17.58 7.77
C MET A 1 -22.88 -16.14 7.45
N LYS A 2 -24.03 -15.83 6.81
CA LYS A 2 -24.47 -14.42 6.62
C LYS A 2 -24.55 -13.65 7.95
N LYS A 3 -25.09 -14.28 9.00
CA LYS A 3 -25.17 -13.70 10.35
C LYS A 3 -23.79 -13.42 10.98
N LEU A 4 -22.78 -14.27 10.84
CA LEU A 4 -21.45 -14.04 11.44
C LEU A 4 -20.67 -12.91 10.74
N LEU A 5 -20.81 -12.82 9.40
CA LEU A 5 -20.21 -11.75 8.60
C LEU A 5 -20.94 -10.41 8.82
N LEU A 6 -22.27 -10.43 8.96
CA LEU A 6 -23.05 -9.27 9.41
C LEU A 6 -22.70 -8.87 10.85
N ILE A 7 -22.55 -9.83 11.77
CA ILE A 7 -22.16 -9.59 13.16
C ILE A 7 -20.75 -9.01 13.22
N LEU A 8 -19.80 -9.44 12.39
CA LEU A 8 -18.46 -8.83 12.32
C LEU A 8 -18.48 -7.42 11.72
N MET A 9 -19.27 -7.19 10.67
CA MET A 9 -19.49 -5.84 10.13
C MET A 9 -20.17 -4.92 11.15
N PHE A 10 -21.14 -5.42 11.92
CA PHE A 10 -21.83 -4.69 12.98
C PHE A 10 -21.06 -4.63 14.30
N ALA A 11 -20.11 -5.53 14.59
CA ALA A 11 -19.26 -5.51 15.78
C ALA A 11 -18.04 -4.60 15.61
N LEU A 12 -17.65 -4.28 14.37
CA LEU A 12 -16.72 -3.19 14.05
C LEU A 12 -17.36 -1.80 14.27
N VAL A 13 -18.68 -1.69 14.26
CA VAL A 13 -19.41 -0.43 14.56
C VAL A 13 -19.26 0.01 16.03
N PRO A 14 -19.44 -0.82 17.06
CA PRO A 14 -19.20 -0.42 18.45
C PRO A 14 -17.71 -0.26 18.79
N LEU A 15 -16.78 -0.86 18.02
CA LEU A 15 -15.35 -0.55 18.16
C LEU A 15 -15.02 0.89 17.74
N SER A 16 -15.85 1.49 16.86
CA SER A 16 -15.77 2.92 16.55
C SER A 16 -16.33 3.81 17.67
N LEU A 17 -17.21 3.29 18.53
CA LEU A 17 -17.76 3.99 19.71
C LEU A 17 -16.80 3.92 20.90
N LEU A 18 -16.11 2.79 21.12
CA LEU A 18 -15.04 2.69 22.14
C LEU A 18 -13.77 3.47 21.78
N ALA A 19 -13.58 3.82 20.50
CA ALA A 19 -12.53 4.73 20.06
C ALA A 19 -12.84 6.22 20.34
N GLN A 20 -14.04 6.57 20.83
CA GLN A 20 -14.37 7.96 21.18
C GLN A 20 -13.49 8.53 22.31
N SER A 21 -12.92 7.68 23.18
CA SER A 21 -11.92 8.12 24.17
C SER A 21 -10.52 8.32 23.58
N ALA A 22 -10.22 7.74 22.41
CA ALA A 22 -9.01 8.02 21.62
C ALA A 22 -9.20 9.17 20.62
N LEU A 23 -10.44 9.64 20.40
CA LEU A 23 -10.80 10.83 19.63
C LEU A 23 -10.44 12.16 20.34
N ALA A 24 -9.90 12.11 21.56
CA ALA A 24 -9.39 13.29 22.26
C ALA A 24 -7.97 13.71 21.83
N ALA A 25 -7.29 12.92 20.99
CA ALA A 25 -5.96 13.24 20.50
C ALA A 25 -6.00 13.73 19.05
N GLY A 26 -6.07 15.06 18.90
CA GLY A 26 -5.83 15.74 17.64
C GLY A 26 -7.11 16.09 16.92
N GLY A 27 -7.64 17.27 17.25
CA GLY A 27 -8.35 18.07 16.27
C GLY A 27 -7.54 18.19 14.97
N PRO A 28 -8.18 18.62 13.89
CA PRO A 28 -7.51 18.83 12.62
C PRO A 28 -6.29 19.75 12.78
N PRO A 29 -5.27 19.56 11.93
CA PRO A 29 -3.97 20.19 12.11
C PRO A 29 -4.13 21.70 12.08
N THR A 30 -3.52 22.42 13.03
CA THR A 30 -3.56 23.89 13.02
C THR A 30 -2.86 24.50 11.80
N ASP A 31 -1.98 23.72 11.14
CA ASP A 31 -0.98 24.22 10.19
C ASP A 31 -1.19 23.67 8.77
N ILE A 32 -2.14 22.73 8.62
CA ILE A 32 -2.56 22.22 7.32
C ILE A 32 -4.05 22.39 7.17
N LEU A 33 -4.42 23.14 6.14
CA LEU A 33 -5.78 23.49 5.85
C LEU A 33 -6.31 22.63 4.71
N LYS A 34 -7.47 22.03 4.94
CA LYS A 34 -8.23 21.29 3.93
C LYS A 34 -9.39 22.14 3.49
N GLY A 35 -9.61 22.27 2.19
CA GLY A 35 -10.67 23.16 1.72
C GLY A 35 -10.61 23.42 0.24
N VAL A 36 -11.21 24.53 -0.18
CA VAL A 36 -11.35 24.90 -1.58
C VAL A 36 -10.88 26.33 -1.76
N ILE A 37 -10.04 26.57 -2.75
CA ILE A 37 -9.68 27.92 -3.19
C ILE A 37 -10.88 28.47 -3.97
N THR A 38 -11.49 29.54 -3.48
CA THR A 38 -12.66 30.16 -4.12
C THR A 38 -12.29 31.33 -5.00
N GLU A 39 -11.25 32.08 -4.63
CA GLU A 39 -10.75 33.23 -5.39
C GLU A 39 -9.23 33.30 -5.31
N VAL A 40 -8.61 33.78 -6.38
CA VAL A 40 -7.17 34.04 -6.47
C VAL A 40 -6.99 35.49 -6.91
N ASN A 41 -6.37 36.30 -6.07
CA ASN A 41 -5.99 37.66 -6.38
C ASN A 41 -4.50 37.71 -6.72
N ALA A 42 -4.20 37.78 -8.02
CA ALA A 42 -2.83 37.78 -8.53
C ALA A 42 -2.08 39.08 -8.21
N ALA A 43 -2.77 40.22 -8.08
CA ALA A 43 -2.16 41.52 -7.78
C ALA A 43 -1.65 41.58 -6.34
N ASP A 44 -2.47 41.08 -5.41
CA ASP A 44 -2.15 41.10 -3.97
C ASP A 44 -1.44 39.83 -3.49
N ARG A 45 -1.21 38.86 -4.39
CA ARG A 45 -0.67 37.53 -4.07
C ARG A 45 -1.43 36.86 -2.91
N THR A 46 -2.75 36.97 -2.91
CA THR A 46 -3.61 36.34 -1.90
C THR A 46 -4.61 35.40 -2.55
N ILE A 47 -5.09 34.42 -1.79
CA ILE A 47 -6.20 33.58 -2.17
C ILE A 47 -7.25 33.54 -1.07
N VAL A 48 -8.51 33.45 -1.48
CA VAL A 48 -9.62 33.18 -0.57
C VAL A 48 -9.82 31.68 -0.51
N PHE A 49 -9.74 31.14 0.69
CA PHE A 49 -9.80 29.71 0.94
C PHE A 49 -10.94 29.39 1.90
N GLN A 50 -11.82 28.47 1.49
CA GLN A 50 -12.89 27.96 2.34
C GLN A 50 -12.46 26.67 3.03
N ARG A 51 -12.36 26.68 4.36
CA ARG A 51 -12.07 25.51 5.18
C ARG A 51 -13.13 24.42 5.04
N HIS A 52 -12.70 23.16 5.05
CA HIS A 52 -13.57 22.00 4.90
C HIS A 52 -14.38 21.71 6.19
N GLU A 53 -13.78 21.93 7.37
CA GLU A 53 -14.37 21.57 8.67
C GLU A 53 -15.49 22.50 9.12
N ASN A 54 -15.23 23.80 9.11
CA ASN A 54 -16.14 24.82 9.62
C ASN A 54 -16.74 25.72 8.53
N LYS A 55 -16.39 25.49 7.25
CA LYS A 55 -16.83 26.31 6.09
C LYS A 55 -16.43 27.78 6.16
N GLU A 56 -15.51 28.12 7.07
CA GLU A 56 -15.00 29.48 7.23
C GLU A 56 -14.12 29.88 6.05
N PHE A 57 -14.26 31.12 5.63
CA PHE A 57 -13.42 31.72 4.59
C PHE A 57 -12.25 32.42 5.26
N MET A 58 -11.05 32.19 4.76
CA MET A 58 -9.86 32.88 5.20
C MET A 58 -9.03 33.30 4.00
N THR A 59 -8.37 34.45 4.14
CA THR A 59 -7.44 34.96 3.14
C THR A 59 -6.04 34.50 3.50
N LEU A 60 -5.38 33.87 2.54
CA LEU A 60 -4.05 33.32 2.69
C LEU A 60 -3.11 33.96 1.67
N THR A 61 -1.88 34.25 2.07
CA THR A 61 -0.86 34.91 1.25
C THR A 61 0.03 33.86 0.62
N LEU A 62 0.31 33.99 -0.68
CA LEU A 62 1.20 33.09 -1.42
C LEU A 62 2.66 33.39 -1.05
N ALA A 63 3.46 32.37 -0.73
CA ALA A 63 4.91 32.52 -0.57
C ALA A 63 5.57 33.01 -1.87
N ALA A 64 6.78 33.56 -1.77
CA ALA A 64 7.47 34.26 -2.87
C ALA A 64 7.72 33.38 -4.11
N ASP A 65 7.90 32.09 -3.90
CA ASP A 65 8.13 31.05 -4.89
C ASP A 65 6.84 30.54 -5.57
N MET A 66 5.67 30.78 -4.96
CA MET A 66 4.39 30.38 -5.53
C MET A 66 3.89 31.34 -6.61
N LYS A 67 3.44 30.81 -7.75
CA LYS A 67 2.79 31.61 -8.79
C LYS A 67 1.27 31.60 -8.62
N PRO A 68 0.60 32.77 -8.58
CA PRO A 68 -0.87 32.84 -8.50
C PRO A 68 -1.57 32.06 -9.62
N GLU A 69 -0.95 32.01 -10.80
CA GLU A 69 -1.46 31.31 -12.00
C GLU A 69 -1.53 29.78 -11.84
N GLU A 70 -0.75 29.19 -10.94
CA GLU A 70 -0.74 27.75 -10.67
C GLU A 70 -1.84 27.33 -9.69
N MET A 71 -2.50 28.30 -9.05
CA MET A 71 -3.55 28.08 -8.06
C MET A 71 -4.87 27.67 -8.71
N ARG A 72 -5.27 26.42 -8.47
CA ARG A 72 -6.50 25.88 -9.07
C ARG A 72 -7.72 26.18 -8.23
N MET A 73 -8.54 27.10 -8.73
CA MET A 73 -9.84 27.46 -8.14
C MET A 73 -10.84 26.30 -8.18
N HIS A 74 -11.74 26.28 -7.20
CA HIS A 74 -12.84 25.33 -7.03
C HIS A 74 -12.40 23.85 -6.94
N LYS A 75 -11.13 23.60 -6.62
CA LYS A 75 -10.59 22.27 -6.35
C LYS A 75 -10.38 22.08 -4.86
N LYS A 76 -10.60 20.85 -4.39
CA LYS A 76 -10.22 20.48 -3.04
C LYS A 76 -8.69 20.42 -2.97
N VAL A 77 -8.11 21.23 -2.09
CA VAL A 77 -6.66 21.34 -1.89
C VAL A 77 -6.28 21.08 -0.44
N LEU A 78 -5.04 20.65 -0.26
CA LEU A 78 -4.30 20.67 0.99
C LEU A 78 -3.33 21.86 0.92
N ILE A 79 -3.47 22.81 1.84
CA ILE A 79 -2.55 23.93 2.00
C ILE A 79 -1.71 23.67 3.25
N SER A 80 -0.39 23.75 3.11
CA SER A 80 0.52 23.82 4.26
C SER A 80 0.89 25.28 4.52
N LEU A 81 0.83 25.72 5.77
CA LEU A 81 1.17 27.09 6.16
C LEU A 81 2.65 27.23 6.57
N ASP A 82 3.27 28.34 6.20
CA ASP A 82 4.61 28.73 6.64
C ASP A 82 4.53 29.63 7.88
N LYS A 83 4.55 29.02 9.06
CA LYS A 83 4.55 29.75 10.34
C LYS A 83 5.79 30.62 10.57
N ALA A 84 6.92 30.37 9.89
CA ALA A 84 8.11 31.19 10.04
C ALA A 84 8.00 32.50 9.24
N ALA A 85 7.26 32.47 8.12
CA ALA A 85 6.97 33.65 7.30
C ALA A 85 5.72 34.43 7.73
N GLY A 86 4.76 33.79 8.43
CA GLY A 86 3.60 34.42 9.05
C GLY A 86 2.39 33.48 9.19
N GLU A 87 1.44 33.78 10.08
CA GLU A 87 0.31 32.87 10.40
C GLU A 87 -0.56 32.47 9.19
N ASN A 88 -0.60 33.28 8.13
CA ASN A 88 -1.44 33.07 6.95
C ASN A 88 -0.64 32.94 5.64
N VAL A 89 0.66 32.65 5.69
CA VAL A 89 1.50 32.46 4.50
C VAL A 89 1.45 30.98 4.06
N MET A 90 1.25 30.71 2.78
CA MET A 90 1.23 29.35 2.22
C MET A 90 2.63 28.89 1.87
N LYS A 91 3.02 27.71 2.37
CA LYS A 91 4.26 27.00 1.97
C LYS A 91 4.06 26.04 0.80
N ASP A 92 2.94 25.31 0.77
CA ASP A 92 2.65 24.31 -0.28
C ASP A 92 1.14 24.21 -0.54
N VAL A 93 0.75 24.03 -1.81
CA VAL A 93 -0.62 23.76 -2.25
C VAL A 93 -0.61 22.52 -3.12
N SER A 94 -1.28 21.47 -2.65
CA SER A 94 -1.49 20.26 -3.44
C SER A 94 -2.97 19.97 -3.64
N ILE A 95 -3.34 19.62 -4.86
CA ILE A 95 -4.70 19.19 -5.16
C ILE A 95 -4.94 17.82 -4.51
N MET A 96 -5.98 17.69 -3.69
CA MET A 96 -6.35 16.41 -3.07
C MET A 96 -6.77 15.36 -4.10
N PHE A 97 -7.20 15.82 -5.27
CA PHE A 97 -7.66 14.96 -6.35
C PHE A 97 -6.93 15.26 -7.66
N MET A 98 -6.38 14.22 -8.28
CA MET A 98 -5.70 14.33 -9.56
C MET A 98 -6.67 14.81 -10.65
N ASP A 99 -6.21 15.66 -11.57
CA ASP A 99 -6.95 15.94 -12.79
C ASP A 99 -6.89 14.76 -13.75
N MET A 100 -8.08 14.38 -14.24
CA MET A 100 -8.25 13.18 -15.03
C MET A 100 -8.09 13.51 -16.52
N THR A 101 -6.85 13.74 -16.95
CA THR A 101 -6.52 13.79 -18.37
C THR A 101 -6.64 12.39 -18.97
N GLY A 102 -7.00 12.28 -20.27
CA GLY A 102 -7.14 10.98 -20.95
C GLY A 102 -5.90 10.08 -20.81
N SER A 103 -4.70 10.65 -20.86
CA SER A 103 -3.44 9.93 -20.63
C SER A 103 -3.32 9.35 -19.22
N LYS A 104 -3.69 10.11 -18.19
CA LYS A 104 -3.67 9.66 -16.79
C LYS A 104 -4.72 8.59 -16.54
N LEU A 105 -5.90 8.69 -17.16
CA LEU A 105 -6.92 7.65 -17.12
C LEU A 105 -6.40 6.31 -17.67
N ILE A 106 -5.80 6.33 -18.86
CA ILE A 106 -5.21 5.13 -19.47
C ILE A 106 -4.08 4.59 -18.58
N ALA A 107 -3.20 5.45 -18.07
CA ALA A 107 -2.12 5.04 -17.18
C ALA A 107 -2.64 4.35 -15.92
N LEU A 108 -3.68 4.90 -15.27
CA LEU A 108 -4.30 4.30 -14.09
C LEU A 108 -4.95 2.95 -14.42
N LEU A 109 -5.62 2.82 -15.56
CA LEU A 109 -6.19 1.54 -15.99
C LEU A 109 -5.09 0.48 -16.21
N VAL A 110 -3.95 0.84 -16.80
CA VAL A 110 -2.80 -0.05 -16.99
C VAL A 110 -2.15 -0.42 -15.65
N ILE A 111 -1.91 0.57 -14.78
CA ILE A 111 -1.38 0.35 -13.42
C ILE A 111 -2.33 -0.56 -12.64
N GLY A 112 -3.64 -0.34 -12.73
CA GLY A 112 -4.65 -1.20 -12.12
C GLY A 112 -4.58 -2.63 -12.63
N LEU A 113 -4.47 -2.82 -13.95
CA LEU A 113 -4.38 -4.15 -14.57
C LEU A 113 -3.13 -4.90 -14.09
N ILE A 114 -1.95 -4.29 -14.22
CA ILE A 114 -0.67 -4.93 -13.86
C ILE A 114 -0.55 -5.09 -12.34
N GLY A 115 -0.95 -4.08 -11.56
CA GLY A 115 -1.04 -4.18 -10.11
C GLY A 115 -2.01 -5.28 -9.67
N GLY A 116 -3.11 -5.45 -10.40
CA GLY A 116 -4.02 -6.59 -10.26
C GLY A 116 -3.33 -7.93 -10.56
N LEU A 117 -2.63 -8.03 -11.68
CA LEU A 117 -1.86 -9.22 -12.08
C LEU A 117 -0.85 -9.62 -11.00
N LEU A 118 -0.04 -8.67 -10.53
CA LEU A 118 0.89 -8.84 -9.43
C LEU A 118 0.19 -9.25 -8.14
N SER A 119 -0.93 -8.60 -7.81
CA SER A 119 -1.74 -8.95 -6.63
C SER A 119 -2.28 -10.37 -6.70
N GLY A 120 -2.75 -10.84 -7.86
CA GLY A 120 -3.27 -12.19 -8.03
C GLY A 120 -2.17 -13.24 -8.02
N PHE A 121 -1.00 -12.91 -8.58
CA PHE A 121 0.14 -13.82 -8.72
C PHE A 121 0.95 -13.97 -7.42
N ILE A 122 1.18 -12.86 -6.70
CA ILE A 122 1.96 -12.86 -5.44
C ILE A 122 1.05 -13.01 -4.22
N GLY A 123 -0.19 -12.49 -4.29
CA GLY A 123 -1.15 -12.49 -3.17
C GLY A 123 -0.96 -11.38 -2.14
N SER A 124 0.00 -10.47 -2.32
CA SER A 124 0.31 -9.39 -1.36
C SER A 124 -0.44 -8.07 -1.60
N GLY A 125 -1.24 -7.98 -2.67
CA GLY A 125 -2.13 -6.84 -2.95
C GLY A 125 -1.69 -5.87 -4.04
N GLY A 126 -0.53 -6.06 -4.70
CA GLY A 126 -0.05 -5.21 -5.82
C GLY A 126 0.30 -3.75 -5.46
N ALA A 127 -0.11 -3.33 -4.25
CA ALA A 127 -0.04 -1.98 -3.75
C ALA A 127 1.37 -1.39 -3.75
N PHE A 128 2.38 -2.24 -3.58
CA PHE A 128 3.78 -1.82 -3.56
C PHE A 128 4.27 -1.20 -4.86
N VAL A 129 3.66 -1.52 -6.01
CA VAL A 129 3.94 -0.86 -7.29
C VAL A 129 2.94 0.26 -7.55
N MET A 130 1.68 0.05 -7.15
CA MET A 130 0.59 0.98 -7.44
C MET A 130 0.72 2.31 -6.68
N THR A 131 1.15 2.29 -5.41
CA THR A 131 1.36 3.53 -4.64
C THR A 131 2.49 4.38 -5.27
N PRO A 132 3.70 3.84 -5.52
CA PRO A 132 4.74 4.56 -6.25
C PRO A 132 4.30 5.06 -7.62
N ALA A 133 3.51 4.27 -8.35
CA ALA A 133 3.00 4.66 -9.66
C ALA A 133 2.06 5.85 -9.61
N MET A 134 1.11 5.85 -8.68
CA MET A 134 0.24 7.01 -8.45
C MET A 134 1.04 8.25 -8.06
N MET A 135 2.03 8.10 -7.16
CA MET A 135 2.90 9.20 -6.78
C MET A 135 3.71 9.75 -7.95
N SER A 136 4.21 8.90 -8.85
CA SER A 136 4.90 9.33 -10.08
C SER A 136 3.96 10.04 -11.06
N LEU A 137 2.64 9.82 -10.99
CA LEU A 137 1.65 10.57 -11.76
C LEU A 137 1.28 11.93 -11.11
N GLY A 138 1.85 12.24 -9.94
CA GLY A 138 1.62 13.46 -9.19
C GLY A 138 0.56 13.35 -8.10
N VAL A 139 0.15 12.14 -7.69
CA VAL A 139 -0.73 11.98 -6.52
C VAL A 139 0.09 12.18 -5.24
N PRO A 140 -0.34 13.04 -4.29
CA PRO A 140 0.32 13.15 -2.99
C PRO A 140 0.39 11.79 -2.27
N GLY A 141 1.48 11.52 -1.57
CA GLY A 141 1.77 10.22 -0.95
C GLY A 141 0.66 9.74 -0.02
N ALA A 142 0.15 10.61 0.86
CA ALA A 142 -0.95 10.27 1.75
C ALA A 142 -2.24 9.91 0.98
N VAL A 143 -2.55 10.64 -0.10
CA VAL A 143 -3.72 10.37 -0.96
C VAL A 143 -3.54 9.06 -1.72
N ALA A 144 -2.34 8.80 -2.25
CA ALA A 144 -2.01 7.56 -2.94
C ALA A 144 -2.17 6.36 -2.01
N VAL A 145 -1.66 6.45 -0.78
CA VAL A 145 -1.77 5.40 0.25
C VAL A 145 -3.22 5.16 0.64
N ALA A 146 -3.96 6.23 0.96
CA ALA A 146 -5.37 6.17 1.34
C ALA A 146 -6.24 5.56 0.23
N SER A 147 -6.07 6.02 -1.01
CA SER A 147 -6.83 5.54 -2.18
C SER A 147 -6.50 4.08 -2.50
N ASN A 148 -5.22 3.69 -2.38
CA ASN A 148 -4.83 2.29 -2.58
C ASN A 148 -5.41 1.36 -1.50
N MET A 149 -5.52 1.85 -0.27
CA MET A 149 -6.14 1.06 0.81
C MET A 149 -7.65 0.87 0.56
N CYS A 150 -8.33 1.90 0.06
CA CYS A 150 -9.71 1.84 -0.41
C CYS A 150 -9.90 0.86 -1.57
N HIS A 151 -8.94 0.79 -2.48
CA HIS A 151 -8.92 -0.16 -3.58
C HIS A 151 -8.68 -1.61 -3.15
N LYS A 152 -7.84 -1.82 -2.12
CA LYS A 152 -7.42 -3.16 -1.68
C LYS A 152 -8.53 -3.91 -0.94
N PHE A 153 -9.35 -3.22 -0.13
CA PHE A 153 -10.30 -3.89 0.75
C PHE A 153 -11.37 -4.75 0.04
N PRO A 154 -12.05 -4.32 -1.06
CA PRO A 154 -13.13 -5.10 -1.66
C PRO A 154 -12.59 -6.36 -2.34
N LYS A 155 -11.41 -6.23 -2.96
CA LYS A 155 -10.70 -7.34 -3.59
C LYS A 155 -10.23 -8.36 -2.56
N ALA A 156 -9.69 -7.89 -1.44
CA ALA A 156 -9.26 -8.75 -0.34
C ALA A 156 -10.45 -9.54 0.24
N MET A 157 -11.64 -8.93 0.35
CA MET A 157 -12.87 -9.63 0.76
C MET A 157 -13.19 -10.81 -0.16
N ILE A 158 -13.25 -10.57 -1.47
CA ILE A 158 -13.57 -11.60 -2.47
C ILE A 158 -12.50 -12.70 -2.49
N GLY A 159 -11.22 -12.30 -2.43
CA GLY A 159 -10.08 -13.21 -2.40
C GLY A 159 -10.08 -14.10 -1.14
N ALA A 160 -10.27 -13.50 0.03
CA ALA A 160 -10.33 -14.19 1.32
C ALA A 160 -11.46 -15.23 1.33
N TYR A 161 -12.65 -14.85 0.86
CA TYR A 161 -13.79 -15.76 0.79
C TYR A 161 -13.50 -16.99 -0.08
N LYS A 162 -12.93 -16.77 -1.28
CA LYS A 162 -12.60 -17.85 -2.21
C LYS A 162 -11.51 -18.78 -1.66
N ARG A 163 -10.44 -18.22 -1.10
CA ARG A 163 -9.30 -18.97 -0.55
C ARG A 163 -9.64 -19.72 0.74
N TRP A 164 -10.56 -19.18 1.55
CA TRP A 164 -11.14 -19.89 2.67
C TRP A 164 -11.96 -21.11 2.22
N LYS A 165 -12.80 -20.96 1.17
CA LYS A 165 -13.56 -22.09 0.61
C LYS A 165 -12.66 -23.22 0.09
N TYR A 166 -11.44 -22.89 -0.36
CA TYR A 166 -10.44 -23.87 -0.78
C TYR A 166 -9.64 -24.48 0.38
N GLY A 167 -9.94 -24.15 1.62
CA GLY A 167 -9.21 -24.63 2.80
C GLY A 167 -7.79 -24.10 2.90
N GLN A 168 -7.46 -23.02 2.20
CA GLN A 168 -6.11 -22.44 2.18
C GLN A 168 -5.93 -21.34 3.23
N ALA A 169 -6.99 -20.59 3.57
CA ALA A 169 -6.91 -19.51 4.55
C ALA A 169 -7.16 -20.03 5.97
N ASP A 170 -6.30 -19.65 6.92
CA ASP A 170 -6.53 -19.90 8.35
C ASP A 170 -7.33 -18.73 8.95
N ILE A 171 -8.64 -18.94 9.14
CA ILE A 171 -9.52 -17.88 9.67
C ILE A 171 -9.08 -17.39 11.04
N LYS A 172 -8.64 -18.30 11.91
CA LYS A 172 -8.27 -17.94 13.29
C LYS A 172 -7.01 -17.09 13.29
N LEU A 173 -5.96 -17.50 12.56
CA LEU A 173 -4.74 -16.72 12.41
C LEU A 173 -5.02 -15.36 11.78
N GLY A 174 -5.82 -15.33 10.72
CA GLY A 174 -6.19 -14.11 10.01
C GLY A 174 -6.93 -13.12 10.91
N LEU A 175 -7.90 -13.57 11.70
CA LEU A 175 -8.65 -12.70 12.60
C LEU A 175 -7.80 -12.20 13.78
N VAL A 176 -6.98 -13.06 14.39
CA VAL A 176 -6.07 -12.66 15.49
C VAL A 176 -5.12 -11.56 15.01
N MET A 177 -4.47 -11.77 13.87
CA MET A 177 -3.57 -10.78 13.30
C MET A 177 -4.33 -9.53 12.83
N ALA A 178 -5.54 -9.68 12.27
CA ALA A 178 -6.36 -8.55 11.84
C ALA A 178 -6.73 -7.60 12.99
N VAL A 179 -7.08 -8.12 14.17
CA VAL A 179 -7.37 -7.27 15.35
C VAL A 179 -6.14 -6.44 15.71
N THR A 180 -4.96 -7.06 15.76
CA THR A 180 -3.71 -6.33 16.05
C THR A 180 -3.28 -5.41 14.91
N ALA A 181 -3.60 -5.76 13.66
CA ALA A 181 -3.38 -4.90 12.50
C ALA A 181 -4.27 -3.67 12.51
N VAL A 182 -5.48 -3.71 13.07
CA VAL A 182 -6.31 -2.52 13.27
C VAL A 182 -5.61 -1.52 14.20
N ILE A 183 -4.97 -1.99 15.28
CA ILE A 183 -4.14 -1.14 16.15
C ILE A 183 -2.96 -0.55 15.36
N GLY A 184 -2.27 -1.40 14.58
CA GLY A 184 -1.22 -0.96 13.66
C GLY A 184 -1.69 0.12 12.70
N VAL A 185 -2.87 -0.04 12.09
CA VAL A 185 -3.47 0.93 11.18
C VAL A 185 -3.67 2.27 11.89
N GLN A 186 -4.19 2.28 13.12
CA GLN A 186 -4.35 3.53 13.87
C GLN A 186 -3.00 4.23 14.10
N ILE A 187 -1.98 3.47 14.54
CA ILE A 187 -0.62 4.00 14.72
C ILE A 187 -0.10 4.58 13.40
N GLY A 188 -0.22 3.84 12.30
CA GLY A 188 0.25 4.28 10.99
C GLY A 188 -0.47 5.51 10.45
N ILE A 189 -1.80 5.61 10.63
CA ILE A 189 -2.58 6.79 10.26
C ILE A 189 -2.13 7.99 11.10
N THR A 190 -1.93 7.81 12.41
CA THR A 190 -1.46 8.88 13.30
C THR A 190 -0.07 9.36 12.90
N ILE A 191 0.87 8.46 12.62
CA ILE A 191 2.20 8.82 12.11
C ILE A 191 2.09 9.60 10.81
N GLN A 192 1.33 9.08 9.84
CA GLN A 192 1.19 9.70 8.53
C GLN A 192 0.55 11.09 8.63
N LYS A 193 -0.49 11.24 9.46
CA LYS A 193 -1.10 12.54 9.74
C LYS A 193 -0.12 13.48 10.43
N HIS A 194 0.62 13.02 11.44
CA HIS A 194 1.60 13.85 12.14
C HIS A 194 2.70 14.37 11.21
N ILE A 195 3.22 13.51 10.33
CA ILE A 195 4.21 13.89 9.32
C ILE A 195 3.61 14.88 8.33
N MET A 196 2.40 14.59 7.83
CA MET A 196 1.70 15.51 6.95
C MET A 196 1.59 16.87 7.64
N ASN A 197 1.06 16.93 8.87
CA ASN A 197 0.87 18.16 9.62
C ASN A 197 2.15 18.98 9.86
N SER A 198 3.28 18.30 10.05
CA SER A 198 4.53 18.95 10.42
C SER A 198 5.37 19.34 9.19
N PHE A 199 5.24 18.61 8.08
CA PHE A 199 6.14 18.70 6.93
C PHE A 199 5.43 18.76 5.56
N GLY A 200 4.11 18.90 5.55
CA GLY A 200 3.31 19.01 4.33
C GLY A 200 3.32 17.76 3.45
N ASN A 201 3.01 17.94 2.16
CA ASN A 201 2.97 16.84 1.19
C ASN A 201 4.38 16.32 0.88
N ALA A 202 5.38 17.21 0.81
CA ALA A 202 6.78 16.82 0.62
C ALA A 202 7.25 15.87 1.72
N GLY A 203 6.94 16.17 2.99
CA GLY A 203 7.22 15.27 4.12
C GLY A 203 6.51 13.94 4.04
N SER A 204 5.22 13.95 3.69
CA SER A 204 4.46 12.72 3.44
C SER A 204 5.06 11.90 2.29
N ASN A 205 5.49 12.54 1.20
CA ASN A 205 6.08 11.90 0.03
C ASN A 205 7.43 11.26 0.36
N LEU A 206 8.27 12.00 1.08
CA LEU A 206 9.56 11.54 1.59
C LEU A 206 9.37 10.34 2.50
N TYR A 207 8.49 10.44 3.50
CA TYR A 207 8.24 9.37 4.46
C TYR A 207 7.78 8.09 3.77
N VAL A 208 6.77 8.19 2.90
CA VAL A 208 6.27 7.04 2.13
C VAL A 208 7.40 6.42 1.31
N SER A 209 8.18 7.23 0.59
CA SER A 209 9.26 6.74 -0.28
C SER A 209 10.43 6.14 0.49
N ALA A 210 10.81 6.71 1.64
CA ALA A 210 11.85 6.20 2.51
C ALA A 210 11.47 4.86 3.15
N VAL A 211 10.24 4.76 3.70
CA VAL A 211 9.74 3.49 4.25
C VAL A 211 9.62 2.45 3.14
N PHE A 212 9.13 2.82 1.95
CA PHE A 212 9.13 1.94 0.78
C PHE A 212 10.53 1.43 0.44
N MET A 213 11.51 2.33 0.32
CA MET A 213 12.88 1.97 -0.02
C MET A 213 13.43 0.94 0.99
N VAL A 214 13.33 1.23 2.29
CA VAL A 214 13.79 0.34 3.36
C VAL A 214 13.09 -1.02 3.27
N VAL A 215 11.76 -1.03 3.30
CA VAL A 215 10.98 -2.29 3.33
C VAL A 215 11.20 -3.12 2.07
N LEU A 216 11.20 -2.50 0.89
CA LEU A 216 11.38 -3.21 -0.37
C LEU A 216 12.80 -3.76 -0.54
N VAL A 217 13.83 -3.04 -0.10
CA VAL A 217 15.22 -3.54 -0.13
C VAL A 217 15.38 -4.71 0.82
N PHE A 218 14.93 -4.59 2.07
CA PHE A 218 15.10 -5.66 3.05
C PHE A 218 14.27 -6.90 2.71
N VAL A 219 12.96 -6.73 2.51
CA VAL A 219 12.06 -7.86 2.22
C VAL A 219 12.35 -8.43 0.82
N GLY A 220 12.53 -7.56 -0.18
CA GLY A 220 12.82 -7.98 -1.55
C GLY A 220 14.16 -8.70 -1.66
N GLY A 221 15.20 -8.21 -0.97
CA GLY A 221 16.51 -8.85 -0.90
C GLY A 221 16.45 -10.21 -0.20
N TYR A 222 15.72 -10.32 0.91
CA TYR A 222 15.54 -11.60 1.61
C TYR A 222 14.78 -12.62 0.75
N VAL A 223 13.69 -12.19 0.09
CA VAL A 223 12.92 -13.04 -0.83
C VAL A 223 13.77 -13.45 -2.04
N PHE A 224 14.60 -12.55 -2.56
CA PHE A 224 15.53 -12.86 -3.66
C PHE A 224 16.50 -13.96 -3.26
N TYR A 225 17.10 -13.83 -2.06
CA TYR A 225 18.00 -14.83 -1.50
C TYR A 225 17.31 -16.19 -1.31
N ASP A 226 16.08 -16.20 -0.79
CA ASP A 226 15.29 -17.42 -0.62
C ASP A 226 14.95 -18.08 -1.96
N ALA A 227 14.55 -17.28 -2.96
CA ALA A 227 14.29 -17.76 -4.31
C ALA A 227 15.54 -18.38 -4.96
N TRP A 228 16.70 -17.74 -4.79
CA TRP A 228 17.97 -18.23 -5.32
C TRP A 228 18.40 -19.54 -4.66
N LYS A 229 18.20 -19.66 -3.34
CA LYS A 229 18.47 -20.89 -2.58
C LYS A 229 17.57 -22.03 -3.03
N LEU A 230 16.28 -21.77 -3.24
CA LEU A 230 15.32 -22.75 -3.76
C LEU A 230 15.67 -23.21 -5.18
N ALA A 231 16.14 -22.29 -6.03
CA ALA A 231 16.55 -22.62 -7.39
C ALA A 231 17.81 -23.49 -7.45
N LYS A 232 18.70 -23.39 -6.46
CA LYS A 232 19.94 -24.19 -6.35
C LYS A 232 19.80 -25.49 -5.55
N GLY A 233 18.77 -25.63 -4.72
CA GLY A 233 18.52 -26.83 -3.92
C GLY A 233 17.42 -27.72 -4.50
N ASP A 234 16.88 -28.63 -3.68
CA ASP A 234 15.82 -29.58 -4.06
C ASP A 234 14.43 -28.93 -4.27
N GLY A 235 14.34 -27.59 -4.26
CA GLY A 235 13.09 -26.86 -4.44
C GLY A 235 12.03 -27.02 -3.34
N LYS A 236 12.33 -27.75 -2.25
CA LYS A 236 11.40 -27.95 -1.13
C LYS A 236 11.45 -26.77 -0.16
N GLU A 237 10.30 -26.15 0.10
CA GLU A 237 10.16 -25.15 1.15
C GLU A 237 10.41 -25.79 2.52
N THR A 238 11.33 -25.22 3.30
CA THR A 238 11.62 -25.64 4.67
C THR A 238 11.22 -24.54 5.65
N VAL A 239 10.77 -24.93 6.84
CA VAL A 239 10.44 -23.97 7.90
C VAL A 239 11.70 -23.20 8.28
N SER A 240 11.58 -21.88 8.40
CA SER A 240 12.73 -21.02 8.69
C SER A 240 13.30 -21.33 10.09
N LYS A 241 14.63 -21.15 10.25
CA LYS A 241 15.27 -21.29 11.57
C LYS A 241 14.68 -20.33 12.61
N LEU A 242 14.25 -19.15 12.17
CA LEU A 242 13.61 -18.16 13.03
C LEU A 242 12.24 -18.66 13.50
N ALA A 243 11.40 -19.18 12.60
CA ALA A 243 10.10 -19.73 12.94
C ALA A 243 10.22 -20.88 13.96
N LEU A 244 11.17 -21.79 13.76
CA LEU A 244 11.44 -22.86 14.73
C LEU A 244 11.87 -22.33 16.11
N ARG A 245 12.64 -21.24 16.16
CA ARG A 245 13.00 -20.59 17.43
C ARG A 245 11.80 -19.92 18.09
N MET A 246 10.97 -19.24 17.31
CA MET A 246 9.77 -18.57 17.81
C MET A 246 8.73 -19.59 18.32
N GLN A 247 8.53 -20.71 17.62
CA GLN A 247 7.62 -21.78 18.05
C GLN A 247 8.04 -22.46 19.36
N LYS A 248 9.31 -22.36 19.78
CA LYS A 248 9.78 -22.87 21.09
C LYS A 248 9.36 -21.98 22.25
N ILE A 249 8.98 -20.73 22.01
CA ILE A 249 8.56 -19.80 23.05
C ILE A 249 7.13 -20.16 23.46
N GLN A 250 6.99 -20.80 24.62
CA GLN A 250 5.71 -21.25 25.17
C GLN A 250 5.16 -20.24 26.20
N LEU A 251 4.84 -19.04 25.74
CA LEU A 251 4.19 -18.02 26.58
C LEU A 251 2.68 -18.04 26.35
N ALA A 252 1.89 -18.13 27.42
CA ALA A 252 0.43 -18.05 27.32
C ALA A 252 -0.01 -16.64 26.85
N PRO A 253 -1.09 -16.52 26.05
CA PRO A 253 -1.96 -17.58 25.55
C PRO A 253 -1.39 -18.28 24.30
N MET A 254 -1.35 -19.62 24.34
CA MET A 254 -0.95 -20.45 23.22
C MET A 254 -2.13 -20.68 22.27
N MET A 255 -1.89 -20.51 20.97
CA MET A 255 -2.93 -20.68 19.96
C MET A 255 -2.53 -21.73 18.95
N HIS A 256 -3.42 -22.70 18.76
CA HIS A 256 -3.35 -23.64 17.65
C HIS A 256 -4.11 -23.08 16.44
N PHE A 257 -3.45 -23.09 15.28
CA PHE A 257 -3.96 -22.67 13.98
C PHE A 257 -4.10 -23.89 13.07
N LYS A 258 -5.34 -24.26 12.77
CA LYS A 258 -5.70 -25.55 12.15
C LYS A 258 -5.18 -25.68 10.72
N THR A 259 -5.33 -24.63 9.92
CA THR A 259 -4.94 -24.64 8.51
C THR A 259 -3.44 -24.43 8.38
N ALA A 260 -2.85 -23.56 9.20
CA ALA A 260 -1.41 -23.36 9.24
C ALA A 260 -0.65 -24.57 9.85
N LYS A 261 -1.33 -25.42 10.64
CA LYS A 261 -0.74 -26.52 11.42
C LYS A 261 0.38 -26.06 12.36
N VAL A 262 0.24 -24.85 12.90
CA VAL A 262 1.20 -24.24 13.80
C VAL A 262 0.54 -24.00 15.16
N THR A 263 1.27 -24.28 16.23
CA THR A 263 0.93 -23.86 17.59
C THR A 263 1.98 -22.85 18.04
N ILE A 264 1.56 -21.62 18.31
CA ILE A 264 2.47 -20.53 18.67
C ILE A 264 1.82 -19.58 19.67
N SER A 265 2.64 -18.89 20.46
CA SER A 265 2.18 -17.86 21.39
C SER A 265 1.56 -16.66 20.67
N ALA A 266 0.47 -16.11 21.23
CA ALA A 266 -0.12 -14.88 20.73
C ALA A 266 0.87 -13.71 20.68
N TRP A 267 1.79 -13.65 21.63
CA TRP A 267 2.83 -12.62 21.73
C TRP A 267 3.76 -12.56 20.52
N ILE A 268 3.85 -13.63 19.73
CA ILE A 268 4.62 -13.64 18.49
C ILE A 268 3.78 -13.12 17.32
N THR A 269 2.49 -13.46 17.29
CA THR A 269 1.59 -13.00 16.22
C THR A 269 1.20 -11.53 16.33
N ILE A 270 1.16 -10.98 17.55
CA ILE A 270 0.75 -9.59 17.82
C ILE A 270 1.68 -8.58 17.12
N PRO A 271 3.02 -8.60 17.32
CA PRO A 271 3.91 -7.66 16.64
C PRO A 271 3.84 -7.77 15.12
N VAL A 272 3.72 -8.99 14.58
CA VAL A 272 3.59 -9.18 13.13
C VAL A 272 2.32 -8.50 12.61
N GLY A 273 1.19 -8.68 13.29
CA GLY A 273 -0.07 -8.03 12.92
C GLY A 273 -0.01 -6.51 13.05
N VAL A 274 0.52 -5.97 14.16
CA VAL A 274 0.70 -4.52 14.36
C VAL A 274 1.57 -3.91 13.25
N LEU A 275 2.73 -4.50 12.94
CA LEU A 275 3.62 -4.01 11.88
C LEU A 275 2.97 -4.10 10.50
N THR A 276 2.21 -5.17 10.25
CA THR A 276 1.42 -5.36 9.02
C THR A 276 0.40 -4.24 8.86
N GLY A 277 -0.36 -3.93 9.91
CA GLY A 277 -1.34 -2.84 9.90
C GLY A 277 -0.72 -1.46 9.77
N MET A 278 0.38 -1.21 10.49
CA MET A 278 1.10 0.06 10.44
C MET A 278 1.61 0.35 9.03
N LEU A 279 2.27 -0.60 8.39
CA LEU A 279 2.70 -0.43 7.00
C LEU A 279 1.55 -0.39 5.99
N ALA A 280 0.43 -1.06 6.27
CA ALA A 280 -0.77 -0.89 5.44
C ALA A 280 -1.25 0.56 5.48
N ALA A 281 -1.30 1.18 6.65
CA ALA A 281 -1.77 2.56 6.79
C ALA A 281 -0.78 3.60 6.26
N THR A 282 0.53 3.34 6.33
CA THR A 282 1.56 4.33 5.96
C THR A 282 1.99 4.24 4.51
N ILE A 283 2.06 3.03 3.93
CA ILE A 283 2.54 2.85 2.55
C ILE A 283 1.58 2.05 1.66
N ALA A 284 0.45 1.56 2.21
CA ALA A 284 -0.50 0.63 1.57
C ALA A 284 0.01 -0.80 1.38
N VAL A 285 1.11 -1.18 2.05
CA VAL A 285 1.87 -2.41 1.76
C VAL A 285 1.96 -3.37 2.96
N GLY A 286 0.89 -3.49 3.75
CA GLY A 286 0.93 -4.35 4.95
C GLY A 286 1.33 -5.80 4.70
N GLY A 287 0.78 -6.42 3.65
CA GLY A 287 1.00 -7.84 3.34
C GLY A 287 2.45 -8.21 2.97
N PHE A 288 3.32 -7.24 2.71
CA PHE A 288 4.75 -7.51 2.51
C PHE A 288 5.51 -7.73 3.81
N ILE A 289 4.95 -7.32 4.95
CA ILE A 289 5.38 -7.81 6.26
C ILE A 289 4.48 -8.95 6.72
N GLY A 290 3.17 -8.88 6.47
CA GLY A 290 2.22 -9.91 6.90
C GLY A 290 2.54 -11.30 6.35
N VAL A 291 2.73 -11.44 5.04
CA VAL A 291 3.04 -12.74 4.41
C VAL A 291 4.40 -13.26 4.84
N PRO A 292 5.53 -12.52 4.69
CA PRO A 292 6.82 -12.98 5.19
C PRO A 292 6.86 -13.19 6.70
N GLY A 293 6.14 -12.41 7.48
CA GLY A 293 6.00 -12.60 8.93
C GLY A 293 5.33 -13.93 9.26
N MET A 294 4.24 -14.26 8.57
CA MET A 294 3.61 -15.57 8.73
C MET A 294 4.51 -16.73 8.27
N ILE A 295 5.28 -16.56 7.19
CA ILE A 295 6.17 -17.60 6.69
C ILE A 295 7.40 -17.79 7.60
N TYR A 296 8.11 -16.70 7.90
CA TYR A 296 9.44 -16.75 8.51
C TYR A 296 9.45 -16.55 10.03
N VAL A 297 8.39 -15.99 10.62
CA VAL A 297 8.27 -15.82 12.08
C VAL A 297 7.29 -16.83 12.66
N VAL A 298 6.10 -16.98 12.06
CA VAL A 298 5.08 -17.93 12.54
C VAL A 298 5.37 -19.35 12.06
N GLY A 299 5.86 -19.53 10.83
CA GLY A 299 6.12 -20.84 10.23
C GLY A 299 4.94 -21.42 9.46
N ALA A 300 4.01 -20.59 9.00
CA ALA A 300 2.97 -21.01 8.06
C ALA A 300 3.56 -21.26 6.66
N SER A 301 2.95 -22.15 5.87
CA SER A 301 3.34 -22.33 4.47
C SER A 301 3.04 -21.08 3.63
N ALA A 302 3.74 -20.88 2.52
CA ALA A 302 3.53 -19.73 1.65
C ALA A 302 2.07 -19.62 1.15
N VAL A 303 1.43 -20.75 0.83
CA VAL A 303 0.02 -20.81 0.41
C VAL A 303 -0.91 -20.34 1.52
N VAL A 304 -0.71 -20.82 2.76
CA VAL A 304 -1.56 -20.44 3.89
C VAL A 304 -1.34 -19.00 4.30
N ALA A 305 -0.09 -18.52 4.32
CA ALA A 305 0.25 -17.14 4.62
C ALA A 305 -0.39 -16.18 3.61
N SER A 306 -0.23 -16.44 2.30
CA SER A 306 -0.83 -15.63 1.24
C SER A 306 -2.35 -15.59 1.31
N ALA A 307 -2.99 -16.74 1.56
CA ALA A 307 -4.44 -16.82 1.70
C ALA A 307 -4.97 -16.14 2.97
N THR A 308 -4.26 -16.29 4.09
CA THR A 308 -4.63 -15.71 5.39
C THR A 308 -4.44 -14.18 5.40
N GLU A 309 -3.42 -13.67 4.68
CA GLU A 309 -3.21 -12.23 4.51
C GLU A 309 -4.42 -11.54 3.88
N LEU A 310 -5.17 -12.19 3.00
CA LEU A 310 -6.38 -11.59 2.40
C LEU A 310 -7.44 -11.27 3.45
N ILE A 311 -7.52 -12.04 4.55
CA ILE A 311 -8.42 -11.76 5.67
C ILE A 311 -7.95 -10.52 6.41
N ILE A 312 -6.65 -10.45 6.71
CA ILE A 312 -6.02 -9.31 7.39
C ILE A 312 -6.22 -8.04 6.55
N ALA A 313 -5.89 -8.11 5.25
CA ALA A 313 -6.05 -7.05 4.27
C ALA A 313 -7.50 -6.57 4.12
N PHE A 314 -8.48 -7.47 4.20
CA PHE A 314 -9.88 -7.06 4.19
C PHE A 314 -10.23 -6.23 5.43
N VAL A 315 -9.92 -6.74 6.63
CA VAL A 315 -10.28 -6.08 7.89
C VAL A 315 -9.54 -4.75 8.05
N MET A 316 -8.21 -4.76 7.91
CA MET A 316 -7.39 -3.54 8.06
C MET A 316 -7.67 -2.53 6.94
N GLY A 317 -7.91 -3.03 5.72
CA GLY A 317 -8.26 -2.21 4.57
C GLY A 317 -9.61 -1.53 4.76
N ALA A 318 -10.63 -2.27 5.20
CA ALA A 318 -11.95 -1.70 5.47
C ALA A 318 -11.88 -0.65 6.60
N TRP A 319 -11.25 -0.99 7.74
CA TRP A 319 -11.11 -0.08 8.87
C TRP A 319 -10.42 1.22 8.47
N GLY A 320 -9.23 1.14 7.87
CA GLY A 320 -8.53 2.36 7.56
C GLY A 320 -9.02 3.06 6.28
N SER A 321 -9.81 2.41 5.41
CA SER A 321 -10.56 3.13 4.37
C SER A 321 -11.60 4.05 4.99
N VAL A 322 -12.29 3.60 6.04
CA VAL A 322 -13.19 4.49 6.80
C VAL A 322 -12.39 5.64 7.42
N GLN A 323 -11.30 5.35 8.13
CA GLN A 323 -10.50 6.39 8.80
C GLN A 323 -9.88 7.40 7.84
N TRP A 324 -9.32 6.94 6.71
CA TRP A 324 -8.79 7.83 5.68
C TRP A 324 -9.88 8.59 4.92
N GLY A 325 -11.03 7.96 4.72
CA GLY A 325 -12.22 8.58 4.12
C GLY A 325 -12.77 9.71 4.98
N LEU A 326 -12.90 9.49 6.29
CA LEU A 326 -13.24 10.53 7.27
C LEU A 326 -12.22 11.66 7.29
N SER A 327 -10.95 11.36 6.98
CA SER A 327 -9.88 12.36 6.87
C SER A 327 -9.88 13.10 5.52
N GLY A 328 -10.73 12.74 4.57
CA GLY A 328 -10.83 13.37 3.24
C GLY A 328 -9.69 13.05 2.28
N LEU A 329 -8.85 12.05 2.56
CA LEU A 329 -7.65 11.75 1.76
C LEU A 329 -7.86 10.65 0.69
N ILE A 330 -9.06 10.08 0.60
CA ILE A 330 -9.37 9.07 -0.42
C ILE A 330 -9.86 9.76 -1.70
N ASP A 331 -9.13 9.59 -2.80
CA ASP A 331 -9.68 9.84 -4.13
C ASP A 331 -10.43 8.59 -4.61
N ILE A 332 -11.76 8.66 -4.54
CA ILE A 332 -12.63 7.56 -4.96
C ILE A 332 -12.50 7.28 -6.46
N ARG A 333 -12.18 8.29 -7.29
CA ARG A 333 -12.05 8.12 -8.74
C ARG A 333 -10.81 7.30 -9.06
N LEU A 334 -9.67 7.60 -8.42
CA LEU A 334 -8.46 6.78 -8.50
C LEU A 334 -8.73 5.35 -8.05
N SER A 335 -9.37 5.21 -6.88
CA SER A 335 -9.68 3.90 -6.29
C SER A 335 -10.54 3.03 -7.21
N LEU A 336 -11.59 3.59 -7.81
CA LEU A 336 -12.50 2.88 -8.71
C LEU A 336 -11.87 2.51 -10.05
N LEU A 337 -11.08 3.41 -10.65
CA LEU A 337 -10.40 3.13 -11.92
C LEU A 337 -9.35 2.04 -11.76
N LEU A 338 -8.56 2.11 -10.68
CA LEU A 338 -7.63 1.04 -10.34
C LEU A 338 -8.38 -0.26 -10.06
N LEU A 339 -9.56 -0.21 -9.45
CA LEU A 339 -10.33 -1.41 -9.10
C LEU A 339 -10.83 -2.09 -10.38
N ALA A 340 -11.39 -1.32 -11.31
CA ALA A 340 -12.01 -1.78 -12.55
C ALA A 340 -11.12 -2.77 -13.32
N THR A 341 -9.87 -2.41 -13.59
CA THR A 341 -8.94 -3.27 -14.32
C THR A 341 -8.19 -4.24 -13.42
N SER A 342 -7.97 -3.90 -12.15
CA SER A 342 -7.26 -4.81 -11.25
C SER A 342 -8.03 -6.08 -10.94
N LEU A 343 -9.37 -6.07 -11.00
CA LEU A 343 -10.17 -7.29 -10.83
C LEU A 343 -9.91 -8.31 -11.94
N ILE A 344 -9.69 -7.84 -13.17
CA ILE A 344 -9.28 -8.68 -14.30
C ILE A 344 -7.87 -9.20 -14.07
N GLY A 345 -6.93 -8.29 -13.73
CA GLY A 345 -5.55 -8.65 -13.44
C GLY A 345 -5.43 -9.70 -12.34
N VAL A 346 -6.17 -9.56 -11.24
CA VAL A 346 -6.14 -10.52 -10.11
C VAL A 346 -6.53 -11.92 -10.54
N GLN A 347 -7.51 -12.05 -11.43
CA GLN A 347 -7.93 -13.35 -11.93
C GLN A 347 -6.85 -13.99 -12.80
N LEU A 348 -6.26 -13.21 -13.71
CA LEU A 348 -5.14 -13.67 -14.55
C LEU A 348 -3.93 -14.07 -13.70
N GLY A 349 -3.59 -13.26 -12.69
CA GLY A 349 -2.47 -13.53 -11.79
C GLY A 349 -2.70 -14.80 -10.97
N ALA A 350 -3.91 -14.98 -10.43
CA ALA A 350 -4.27 -16.16 -9.67
C ALA A 350 -4.23 -17.43 -10.54
N LEU A 351 -4.68 -17.36 -11.79
CA LEU A 351 -4.54 -18.46 -12.75
C LEU A 351 -3.06 -18.73 -13.06
N GLY A 352 -2.23 -17.69 -13.17
CA GLY A 352 -0.79 -17.85 -13.35
C GLY A 352 -0.14 -18.71 -12.26
N THR A 353 -0.58 -18.58 -11.01
CA THR A 353 -0.02 -19.37 -9.89
C THR A 353 -0.28 -20.88 -9.99
N THR A 354 -1.27 -21.33 -10.76
CA THR A 354 -1.57 -22.77 -10.88
C THR A 354 -0.67 -23.50 -11.87
N TYR A 355 0.01 -22.76 -12.75
CA TYR A 355 0.88 -23.32 -13.80
C TYR A 355 2.37 -23.03 -13.57
N VAL A 356 2.71 -22.32 -12.50
CA VAL A 356 4.05 -21.79 -12.27
C VAL A 356 4.61 -22.31 -10.94
N LYS A 357 5.90 -22.63 -10.92
CA LYS A 357 6.60 -23.14 -9.73
C LYS A 357 6.77 -22.03 -8.68
N ASP A 358 6.72 -22.40 -7.39
CA ASP A 358 6.78 -21.47 -6.25
C ASP A 358 8.00 -20.53 -6.29
N TYR A 359 9.17 -21.01 -6.71
CA TYR A 359 10.37 -20.18 -6.79
C TYR A 359 10.24 -19.04 -7.82
N ILE A 360 9.50 -19.25 -8.92
CA ILE A 360 9.26 -18.20 -9.93
C ILE A 360 8.39 -17.10 -9.35
N ILE A 361 7.41 -17.44 -8.50
CA ILE A 361 6.59 -16.45 -7.77
C ILE A 361 7.50 -15.56 -6.92
N LYS A 362 8.44 -16.17 -6.19
CA LYS A 362 9.43 -15.43 -5.38
C LYS A 362 10.37 -14.58 -6.23
N VAL A 363 10.81 -15.06 -7.40
CA VAL A 363 11.63 -14.28 -8.33
C VAL A 363 10.87 -13.05 -8.83
N VAL A 364 9.63 -13.20 -9.30
CA VAL A 364 8.80 -12.06 -9.76
C VAL A 364 8.63 -11.04 -8.63
N MET A 365 8.28 -11.51 -7.43
CA MET A 365 8.13 -10.65 -6.25
C MET A 365 9.43 -9.90 -5.94
N ALA A 366 10.55 -10.59 -5.78
CA ALA A 366 11.82 -9.97 -5.44
C ALA A 366 12.30 -8.96 -6.48
N THR A 367 12.30 -9.35 -7.76
CA THR A 367 12.77 -8.47 -8.85
C THR A 367 11.93 -7.20 -8.92
N THR A 368 10.60 -7.33 -8.87
CA THR A 368 9.71 -6.15 -8.94
C THR A 368 9.86 -5.24 -7.74
N MET A 369 10.02 -5.80 -6.53
CA MET A 369 10.27 -5.01 -5.33
C MET A 369 11.59 -4.24 -5.40
N LEU A 370 12.67 -4.89 -5.80
CA LEU A 370 13.99 -4.26 -5.88
C LEU A 370 14.03 -3.17 -6.95
N ILE A 371 13.39 -3.38 -8.11
CA ILE A 371 13.30 -2.33 -9.13
C ILE A 371 12.45 -1.14 -8.63
N VAL A 372 11.33 -1.38 -7.95
CA VAL A 372 10.53 -0.28 -7.37
C VAL A 372 11.28 0.43 -6.25
N ALA A 373 12.13 -0.26 -5.50
CA ALA A 373 13.01 0.37 -4.52
C ALA A 373 13.97 1.37 -5.18
N VAL A 374 14.51 1.05 -6.36
CA VAL A 374 15.29 2.01 -7.17
C VAL A 374 14.43 3.22 -7.56
N SER A 375 13.18 2.99 -7.98
CA SER A 375 12.26 4.08 -8.32
C SER A 375 12.02 5.03 -7.14
N ARG A 376 11.76 4.49 -5.95
CA ARG A 376 11.55 5.31 -4.74
C ARG A 376 12.83 5.95 -4.23
N GLY A 377 13.97 5.25 -4.29
CA GLY A 377 15.27 5.79 -3.96
C GLY A 377 15.62 7.03 -4.80
N ALA A 378 15.35 6.99 -6.10
CA ALA A 378 15.61 8.13 -7.00
C ALA A 378 14.75 9.38 -6.69
N LYS A 379 13.58 9.21 -6.08
CA LYS A 379 12.69 10.32 -5.69
C LYS A 379 13.06 10.98 -4.36
N ILE A 380 13.77 10.28 -3.47
CA ILE A 380 14.11 10.77 -2.13
C ILE A 380 14.91 12.08 -2.16
N PRO A 381 15.96 12.24 -3.00
CA PRO A 381 16.70 13.51 -3.08
C PRO A 381 15.81 14.71 -3.46
N GLY A 382 14.85 14.51 -4.37
CA GLY A 382 13.87 15.54 -4.74
C GLY A 382 13.04 15.98 -3.53
N TYR A 383 12.48 15.01 -2.81
CA TYR A 383 11.68 15.33 -1.61
C TYR A 383 12.50 15.92 -0.45
N LEU A 384 13.80 15.64 -0.37
CA LEU A 384 14.69 16.28 0.60
C LEU A 384 14.97 17.74 0.23
N ALA A 385 15.13 18.03 -1.07
CA ALA A 385 15.26 19.40 -1.56
C ALA A 385 13.96 20.20 -1.36
N ASP A 386 12.79 19.60 -1.62
CA ASP A 386 11.47 20.21 -1.37
C ASP A 386 11.23 20.58 0.12
N LEU A 387 12.01 20.00 1.04
CA LEU A 387 11.92 20.24 2.49
C LEU A 387 13.05 21.14 3.03
N ASP A 388 13.85 21.74 2.14
CA ASP A 388 15.01 22.56 2.52
C ASP A 388 16.08 21.78 3.33
N LEU A 389 16.06 20.43 3.28
CA LEU A 389 16.99 19.56 4.00
C LEU A 389 18.27 19.25 3.19
N MET A 390 18.24 19.55 1.89
CA MET A 390 19.38 19.40 0.98
C MET A 390 19.42 20.60 0.05
N THR A 391 20.61 20.99 -0.41
CA THR A 391 20.75 22.05 -1.41
C THR A 391 19.90 21.75 -2.65
N PRO A 392 19.15 22.72 -3.20
CA PRO A 392 18.39 22.54 -4.42
C PRO A 392 19.26 21.94 -5.52
N MET A 393 18.77 20.86 -6.13
CA MET A 393 19.49 20.19 -7.21
C MET A 393 19.40 21.03 -8.48
N SER A 394 20.43 20.97 -9.32
CA SER A 394 20.35 21.56 -10.65
C SER A 394 19.26 20.85 -11.48
N ASP A 395 18.55 21.61 -12.31
CA ASP A 395 17.46 21.09 -13.16
C ASP A 395 17.83 19.79 -13.93
N PRO A 396 19.06 19.63 -14.47
CA PRO A 396 19.44 18.39 -15.16
C PRO A 396 19.48 17.17 -14.23
N ILE A 397 19.94 17.32 -12.99
CA ILE A 397 20.02 16.22 -12.01
C ILE A 397 18.61 15.84 -11.55
N HIS A 398 17.76 16.83 -11.28
CA HIS A 398 16.37 16.58 -10.91
C HIS A 398 15.62 15.83 -12.04
N ALA A 399 15.74 16.29 -13.29
CA ALA A 399 15.13 15.62 -14.44
C ALA A 399 15.67 14.20 -14.67
N PHE A 400 16.97 13.97 -14.45
CA PHE A 400 17.57 12.64 -14.53
C PHE A 400 16.99 11.68 -13.48
N LEU A 401 16.90 12.10 -12.21
CA LEU A 401 16.36 11.28 -11.12
C LEU A 401 14.87 10.98 -11.32
N GLU A 402 14.10 11.95 -11.80
CA GLU A 402 12.71 11.77 -12.24
C GLU A 402 12.60 10.69 -13.32
N GLY A 403 13.47 10.77 -14.35
CA GLY A 403 13.57 9.78 -15.41
C GLY A 403 13.91 8.38 -14.89
N VAL A 404 14.91 8.25 -14.02
CA VAL A 404 15.27 6.97 -13.37
C VAL A 404 14.08 6.41 -12.61
N SER A 405 13.39 7.24 -11.84
CA SER A 405 12.20 6.82 -11.09
C SER A 405 11.09 6.29 -12.01
N PHE A 406 10.79 7.02 -13.08
CA PHE A 406 9.75 6.65 -14.04
C PHE A 406 10.10 5.35 -14.78
N TRP A 407 11.30 5.26 -15.34
CA TRP A 407 11.71 4.08 -16.12
C TRP A 407 11.90 2.84 -15.25
N ALA A 408 12.39 2.98 -14.02
CA ALA A 408 12.43 1.87 -13.07
C ALA A 408 11.01 1.32 -12.82
N LEU A 409 10.02 2.18 -12.64
CA LEU A 409 8.64 1.74 -12.45
C LEU A 409 8.07 1.03 -13.69
N VAL A 410 8.32 1.57 -14.89
CA VAL A 410 7.93 0.93 -16.16
C VAL A 410 8.61 -0.44 -16.31
N LEU A 411 9.90 -0.53 -15.99
CA LEU A 411 10.65 -1.80 -15.99
C LEU A 411 10.10 -2.79 -14.97
N ALA A 412 9.72 -2.34 -13.76
CA ALA A 412 9.12 -3.21 -12.75
C ALA A 412 7.79 -3.80 -13.25
N LEU A 413 6.90 -2.96 -13.79
CA LEU A 413 5.61 -3.37 -14.33
C LEU A 413 5.77 -4.28 -15.57
N GLY A 414 6.67 -3.92 -16.49
CA GLY A 414 6.93 -4.66 -17.72
C GLY A 414 7.58 -6.01 -17.47
N SER A 415 8.62 -6.06 -16.62
CA SER A 415 9.29 -7.31 -16.25
C SER A 415 8.35 -8.26 -15.53
N ALA A 416 7.50 -7.75 -14.61
CA ALA A 416 6.48 -8.56 -13.95
C ALA A 416 5.53 -9.21 -14.95
N GLY A 417 4.93 -8.39 -15.82
CA GLY A 417 3.97 -8.86 -16.82
C GLY A 417 4.58 -9.89 -17.76
N LEU A 418 5.81 -9.65 -18.21
CA LEU A 418 6.54 -10.55 -19.10
C LEU A 418 6.86 -11.88 -18.43
N ILE A 419 7.47 -11.86 -17.23
CA ILE A 419 7.86 -13.09 -16.52
C ILE A 419 6.62 -13.93 -16.20
N ILE A 420 5.55 -13.32 -15.68
CA ILE A 420 4.29 -14.02 -15.37
C ILE A 420 3.72 -14.66 -16.64
N THR A 421 3.62 -13.91 -17.73
CA THR A 421 3.03 -14.39 -18.99
C THR A 421 3.85 -15.54 -19.57
N VAL A 422 5.17 -15.38 -19.67
CA VAL A 422 6.07 -16.42 -20.21
C VAL A 422 6.02 -17.68 -19.35
N ALA A 423 6.10 -17.54 -18.02
CA ALA A 423 6.04 -18.67 -17.10
C ALA A 423 4.70 -19.41 -17.21
N MET A 424 3.59 -18.68 -17.30
CA MET A 424 2.26 -19.26 -17.44
C MET A 424 2.10 -19.99 -18.78
N VAL A 425 2.52 -19.41 -19.90
CA VAL A 425 2.45 -20.06 -21.23
C VAL A 425 3.26 -21.35 -21.27
N LYS A 426 4.49 -21.33 -20.73
CA LYS A 426 5.32 -22.54 -20.62
C LYS A 426 4.67 -23.60 -19.74
N GLY A 427 4.12 -23.21 -18.59
CA GLY A 427 3.43 -24.12 -17.68
C GLY A 427 2.17 -24.76 -18.28
N MET A 428 1.34 -23.97 -18.96
CA MET A 428 0.15 -24.47 -19.67
C MET A 428 0.52 -25.41 -20.82
N SER A 429 1.59 -25.12 -21.56
CA SER A 429 2.07 -26.00 -22.63
C SER A 429 2.52 -27.36 -22.08
N ALA A 430 3.30 -27.35 -20.99
CA ALA A 430 3.76 -28.58 -20.33
C ALA A 430 2.61 -29.42 -19.75
N ASP A 431 1.60 -28.78 -19.15
CA ASP A 431 0.39 -29.46 -18.66
C ASP A 431 -0.41 -30.10 -19.82
N ARG A 432 -0.56 -29.39 -20.94
CA ARG A 432 -1.21 -29.93 -22.16
C ARG A 432 -0.44 -31.12 -22.74
N GLN A 433 0.89 -31.04 -22.80
CA GLN A 433 1.73 -32.16 -23.28
C GLN A 433 1.60 -33.38 -22.38
N SER A 434 1.60 -33.18 -21.05
CA SER A 434 1.42 -34.26 -20.07
C SER A 434 0.05 -34.94 -20.22
N LYS A 435 -1.02 -34.16 -20.37
CA LYS A 435 -2.38 -34.68 -20.60
C LYS A 435 -2.51 -35.44 -21.93
N LYS A 436 -1.85 -34.97 -23.00
CA LYS A 436 -1.81 -35.68 -24.28
C LYS A 436 -1.05 -37.01 -24.20
N ALA A 437 0.07 -37.03 -23.48
CA ALA A 437 0.83 -38.27 -23.24
C ALA A 437 0.01 -39.30 -22.44
N LEU A 438 -0.76 -38.84 -21.44
CA LEU A 438 -1.67 -39.68 -20.64
C LEU A 438 -2.91 -40.16 -21.39
N ALA A 439 -3.34 -39.46 -22.44
CA ALA A 439 -4.51 -39.83 -23.25
C ALA A 439 -4.16 -40.70 -24.47
N GLY A 440 -2.88 -40.78 -24.82
CA GLY A 440 -2.35 -41.63 -25.91
C GLY A 440 -1.66 -42.91 -25.42
N ALA A 441 -1.56 -43.10 -24.10
CA ALA A 441 -1.19 -44.35 -23.42
C ALA A 441 -2.45 -44.99 -22.85
#